data_AF-A0AAW3URH0-F1
#
_entry.id   AF-A0AAW3URH0-F1
#
_cell.length_a   1.000
_cell.length_b   1.000
_cell.length_c   1.000
_cell.angle_alpha   90.00
_cell.angle_beta   90.00
_cell.angle_gamma   90.00
#
_symmetry.space_group_name_H-M   'P 1'
#
loop_
_entity.id
_entity.type
_entity.pdbx_description
1 polymer ?
#
loop_
_entity_poly.entity_id
_entity_poly.type
_entity_poly.pdbx_seq_one_letter_code
_entity_poly.pdbx_strand_id
1 'polypeptide(L)'
;MKRANPVSPHLAVPADEARASLCDDRCAANRKSTPEAKARKVLRFERARQQTLLRRMESVRAEMTILENVLRELLSDAAFVALLRGEGFVTMPRLLRDRLDGRDS
;
A
#
# COMPACT_ATOMS: atom_id res chain seq x y z
N MET A 1 -54.20 -17.86 -2.59
CA MET A 1 -54.09 -18.63 -3.86
C MET A 1 -52.71 -18.35 -4.45
N LYS A 2 -51.96 -19.42 -4.71
CA LYS A 2 -50.54 -19.45 -5.08
C LYS A 2 -50.38 -19.02 -6.55
N ARG A 3 -49.45 -18.11 -6.86
CA ARG A 3 -48.94 -17.94 -8.23
C ARG A 3 -47.58 -18.64 -8.31
N ALA A 4 -47.61 -19.81 -8.92
CA ALA A 4 -46.44 -20.61 -9.25
C ALA A 4 -45.65 -19.91 -10.37
N ASN A 5 -44.32 -19.84 -10.21
CA ASN A 5 -43.42 -19.43 -11.27
C ASN A 5 -42.86 -20.72 -11.90
N PRO A 6 -42.98 -20.94 -13.23
CA PRO A 6 -42.61 -22.21 -13.83
C PRO A 6 -41.09 -22.33 -14.01
N VAL A 7 -40.55 -23.33 -13.34
CA VAL A 7 -39.26 -23.97 -13.64
C VAL A 7 -39.28 -24.41 -15.11
N SER A 8 -38.30 -24.00 -15.91
CA SER A 8 -38.05 -24.56 -17.24
C SER A 8 -37.04 -25.70 -17.14
N PRO A 9 -37.41 -26.95 -17.51
CA PRO A 9 -36.47 -28.05 -17.63
C PRO A 9 -36.13 -28.37 -19.08
N HIS A 10 -34.90 -28.84 -19.28
CA HIS A 10 -34.44 -29.73 -20.35
C HIS A 10 -34.57 -29.29 -21.82
N LEU A 11 -33.41 -29.04 -22.43
CA LEU A 11 -32.98 -29.80 -23.61
C LEU A 11 -31.51 -30.20 -23.41
N ALA A 12 -31.31 -31.51 -23.32
CA ALA A 12 -30.02 -32.18 -23.29
C ALA A 12 -29.60 -32.57 -24.72
N VAL A 13 -28.37 -33.09 -24.82
CA VAL A 13 -27.77 -33.99 -25.85
C VAL A 13 -26.72 -33.32 -26.75
N PRO A 14 -25.58 -33.98 -27.11
CA PRO A 14 -24.90 -35.13 -26.50
C PRO A 14 -23.43 -34.86 -26.10
N ALA A 15 -22.90 -35.80 -25.31
CA ALA A 15 -21.48 -36.02 -25.13
C ALA A 15 -20.90 -36.75 -26.35
N ASP A 16 -19.93 -36.15 -27.03
CA ASP A 16 -18.74 -36.78 -27.59
C ASP A 16 -17.85 -35.68 -28.19
N GLU A 17 -16.53 -35.89 -28.23
CA GLU A 17 -15.52 -34.96 -28.79
C GLU A 17 -15.01 -33.82 -27.89
N ALA A 18 -14.46 -34.17 -26.72
CA ALA A 18 -13.25 -33.48 -26.22
C ALA A 18 -12.36 -34.40 -25.37
N ARG A 19 -12.45 -35.72 -25.56
CA ARG A 19 -11.44 -36.69 -25.09
C ARG A 19 -10.25 -36.69 -26.05
N ALA A 20 -9.48 -35.61 -26.07
CA ALA A 20 -8.20 -35.57 -26.78
C ALA A 20 -7.27 -34.49 -26.21
N SER A 21 -6.86 -34.64 -24.95
CA SER A 21 -5.49 -34.31 -24.54
C SER A 21 -5.17 -34.94 -23.17
N LEU A 22 -5.29 -36.27 -23.13
CA LEU A 22 -4.51 -37.08 -22.20
C LEU A 22 -3.11 -37.17 -22.80
N CYS A 23 -2.27 -36.17 -22.53
CA CYS A 23 -0.84 -36.24 -22.76
C CYS A 23 -0.14 -35.48 -21.62
N ASP A 24 0.27 -36.28 -20.64
CA ASP A 24 1.50 -36.14 -19.88
C ASP A 24 1.89 -34.75 -19.36
N ASP A 25 1.46 -34.46 -18.13
CA ASP A 25 2.38 -33.83 -17.18
C ASP A 25 2.46 -34.72 -15.93
N ARG A 26 2.95 -35.95 -16.15
CA ARG A 26 3.60 -36.74 -15.09
C ARG A 26 4.58 -35.81 -14.37
N CYS A 27 4.36 -35.63 -13.07
CA CYS A 27 5.29 -35.13 -12.07
C CYS A 27 6.67 -34.75 -12.63
N ALA A 28 6.83 -33.49 -13.06
CA ALA A 28 8.15 -32.94 -13.33
C ALA A 28 8.84 -32.57 -12.00
N ALA A 29 9.01 -33.57 -11.13
CA ALA A 29 9.79 -33.50 -9.90
C ALA A 29 11.29 -33.44 -10.21
N ASN A 30 11.74 -32.47 -11.03
CA ASN A 30 13.14 -32.02 -11.12
C ASN A 30 13.42 -30.84 -12.07
N ARG A 31 12.43 -30.01 -12.47
CA ARG A 31 12.72 -28.83 -13.31
C ARG A 31 13.36 -27.74 -12.46
N LYS A 32 14.70 -27.70 -12.44
CA LYS A 32 15.50 -26.55 -11.98
C LYS A 32 14.88 -25.28 -12.57
N SER A 33 14.41 -24.36 -11.72
CA SER A 33 13.70 -23.18 -12.19
C SER A 33 14.57 -22.37 -13.15
N THR A 34 13.97 -21.93 -14.27
CA THR A 34 14.70 -21.16 -15.28
C THR A 34 15.24 -19.87 -14.66
N PRO A 35 16.38 -19.34 -15.17
CA PRO A 35 16.93 -18.07 -14.69
C PRO A 35 15.88 -16.94 -14.70
N GLU A 36 15.03 -16.90 -15.72
CA GLU A 36 13.93 -15.94 -15.79
C GLU A 36 12.87 -16.14 -14.71
N ALA A 37 12.50 -17.38 -14.38
CA ALA A 37 11.56 -17.66 -13.31
C ALA A 37 12.12 -17.21 -11.94
N LYS A 38 13.43 -17.38 -11.73
CA LYS A 38 14.14 -16.87 -10.55
C LYS A 38 14.16 -15.33 -10.54
N ALA A 39 14.49 -14.70 -11.66
CA ALA A 39 14.50 -13.24 -11.79
C ALA A 39 13.11 -12.64 -11.52
N ARG A 40 12.05 -13.21 -12.11
CA ARG A 40 10.66 -12.81 -11.84
C ARG A 40 10.30 -12.93 -10.35
N LYS A 41 10.78 -13.97 -9.67
CA LYS A 41 10.55 -14.15 -8.22
C LYS A 41 11.24 -13.08 -7.40
N VAL A 42 12.50 -12.76 -7.69
CA VAL A 42 13.26 -11.70 -6.99
C VAL A 42 12.61 -10.34 -7.20
N LEU A 43 12.24 -10.00 -8.44
CA LEU A 43 11.58 -8.73 -8.73
C LEU A 43 10.24 -8.58 -8.01
N ARG A 44 9.45 -9.66 -7.90
CA ARG A 44 8.21 -9.65 -7.12
C ARG A 44 8.46 -9.39 -5.63
N PHE A 45 9.51 -10.00 -5.08
CA PHE A 45 9.89 -9.81 -3.69
C PHE A 45 10.34 -8.37 -3.43
N GLU A 46 11.23 -7.82 -4.27
CA GLU A 46 11.69 -6.43 -4.13
C GLU A 46 10.53 -5.43 -4.30
N ARG A 47 9.61 -5.69 -5.24
CA ARG A 47 8.40 -4.86 -5.38
C ARG A 47 7.56 -4.86 -4.11
N ALA A 48 7.34 -6.02 -3.49
CA ALA A 48 6.58 -6.12 -2.25
C ALA A 48 7.28 -5.38 -1.09
N ARG A 49 8.62 -5.49 -1.02
CA ARG A 49 9.44 -4.75 -0.06
C ARG A 49 9.33 -3.24 -0.25
N GLN A 50 9.45 -2.77 -1.49
CA GLN A 50 9.29 -1.34 -1.83
C GLN A 50 7.90 -0.82 -1.50
N GLN A 51 6.84 -1.57 -1.81
CA GLN A 51 5.47 -1.20 -1.44
C GLN A 51 5.29 -1.08 0.07
N THR A 52 5.90 -1.98 0.84
CA THR A 52 5.88 -1.90 2.30
C THR A 52 6.60 -0.65 2.80
N LEU A 53 7.74 -0.29 2.19
CA LEU A 53 8.50 0.91 2.54
C LEU A 53 7.70 2.18 2.23
N LEU A 54 7.05 2.25 1.07
CA LEU A 54 6.19 3.38 0.69
C LEU A 54 5.07 3.61 1.71
N ARG A 55 4.36 2.55 2.11
CA ARG A 55 3.31 2.65 3.14
C ARG A 55 3.84 3.17 4.48
N ARG A 56 5.05 2.76 4.87
CA ARG A 56 5.70 3.27 6.09
C ARG A 56 6.05 4.75 5.94
N MET A 57 6.58 5.16 4.79
CA MET A 57 6.89 6.57 4.52
C MET A 57 5.62 7.43 4.54
N GLU A 58 4.53 6.95 3.96
CA GLU A 58 3.22 7.62 4.00
C GLU A 58 2.70 7.77 5.43
N SER A 59 2.82 6.73 6.26
CA SER A 59 2.44 6.79 7.68
C SER A 59 3.25 7.84 8.44
N VAL A 60 4.58 7.84 8.28
CA VAL A 60 5.47 8.82 8.92
C VAL A 60 5.13 10.23 8.43
N ARG A 61 4.87 10.41 7.13
CA ARG A 61 4.49 11.72 6.58
C ARG A 61 3.18 12.22 7.20
N ALA A 62 2.20 11.35 7.41
CA ALA A 62 0.95 11.71 8.06
C ALA A 62 1.18 12.16 9.51
N GLU A 63 1.97 11.42 10.29
CA GLU A 63 2.33 11.79 11.66
C GLU A 63 3.08 13.14 11.72
N MET A 64 4.04 13.35 10.83
CA MET A 64 4.78 14.61 10.76
C MET A 64 3.89 15.79 10.39
N THR A 65 2.90 15.58 9.53
CA THR A 65 1.91 16.62 9.17
C THR A 65 1.08 17.02 10.40
N ILE A 66 0.68 16.05 11.23
CA ILE A 66 -0.03 16.33 12.48
C ILE A 66 0.85 17.15 13.42
N LEU A 67 2.10 16.75 13.62
CA LEU A 67 3.04 17.48 14.48
C LEU A 67 3.28 18.91 13.98
N GLU A 68 3.46 19.11 12.68
CA GLU A 68 3.62 20.44 12.09
C GLU A 68 2.40 21.33 12.34
N ASN A 69 1.18 20.80 12.20
CA ASN A 69 -0.04 21.55 12.46
C ASN A 69 -0.14 21.95 13.94
N VAL A 70 0.12 21.03 14.86
CA VAL A 70 0.11 21.31 16.31
C VAL A 70 1.16 22.36 16.67
N LEU A 71 2.39 22.21 16.15
CA LEU A 71 3.46 23.19 16.36
C LEU A 71 3.09 24.56 15.81
N ARG A 72 2.48 24.62 14.63
CA ARG A 72 2.02 25.88 14.02
C ARG A 72 0.97 26.57 14.88
N GLU A 73 0.02 25.81 15.43
CA GLU A 73 -1.00 26.33 16.33
C GLU A 73 -0.39 26.84 17.64
N LEU A 74 0.45 26.05 18.30
CA LEU A 74 1.13 26.46 19.54
C LEU A 74 2.00 27.70 19.33
N LEU A 75 2.77 27.75 18.25
CA LEU A 75 3.64 28.89 17.94
C LEU A 75 2.87 30.15 17.50
N SER A 76 1.57 30.03 17.20
CA SER A 76 0.71 31.19 16.96
C SER A 76 0.25 31.88 18.26
N ASP A 77 0.36 31.19 19.40
CA ASP A 77 0.06 31.77 20.71
C ASP A 77 1.24 32.58 21.26
N ALA A 78 1.00 33.88 21.46
CA ALA A 78 1.98 34.81 21.99
C ALA A 78 2.42 34.45 23.43
N ALA A 79 1.53 33.89 24.26
CA ALA A 79 1.86 33.49 25.62
C ALA A 79 2.83 32.30 25.61
N PHE A 80 2.56 31.28 24.78
CA PHE A 80 3.46 30.15 24.58
C PHE A 80 4.84 30.59 24.06
N VAL A 81 4.88 31.48 23.07
CA VAL A 81 6.15 32.02 22.55
C VAL A 81 6.91 32.81 23.60
N ALA A 82 6.22 33.57 24.45
CA ALA A 82 6.84 34.30 25.56
C ALA A 82 7.49 33.34 26.57
N LEU A 83 6.82 32.24 26.92
CA LEU A 83 7.38 31.19 27.78
C LEU A 83 8.65 30.58 27.17
N LEU A 84 8.59 30.19 25.90
CA LEU A 84 9.75 29.62 25.19
C LEU A 84 10.96 30.57 25.24
N ARG A 85 10.74 31.87 25.02
CA ARG A 85 11.81 32.87 25.10
C ARG A 85 12.36 33.02 26.51
N GLY A 86 11.50 32.97 27.53
CA GLY A 86 11.90 32.98 28.94
C GLY A 86 12.82 31.81 29.31
N GLU A 87 12.58 30.64 28.70
CA GLU A 87 13.38 29.42 28.88
C GLU A 87 14.62 29.34 27.96
N GLY A 88 14.93 30.42 27.23
CA GLY A 88 16.13 30.48 26.37
C GLY A 88 15.94 29.94 24.94
N PHE A 89 14.73 29.58 24.54
CA PHE A 89 14.41 29.24 23.15
C PHE A 89 14.13 30.50 22.33
N VAL A 90 15.20 31.27 22.09
CA VAL A 90 15.13 32.59 21.42
C VAL A 90 15.02 32.50 19.90
N THR A 91 15.43 31.38 19.29
CA THR A 91 15.46 31.25 17.83
C THR A 91 14.93 29.90 17.37
N MET A 92 14.15 29.92 16.29
CA MET A 92 13.69 28.71 15.60
C MET A 92 14.78 28.13 14.68
N PRO A 93 15.11 26.82 14.78
CA PRO A 93 15.97 26.14 13.82
C PRO A 93 15.47 26.29 12.38
N ARG A 94 16.39 26.48 11.42
CA ARG A 94 16.05 26.76 10.01
C ARG A 94 15.16 25.68 9.39
N LEU A 95 15.56 24.41 9.51
CA LEU A 95 14.79 23.27 8.99
C LEU A 95 13.36 23.20 9.54
N LEU A 96 13.14 23.54 10.81
CA LEU A 96 11.78 23.54 11.37
C LEU A 96 10.96 24.70 10.81
N ARG A 97 11.59 25.86 10.63
CA ARG A 97 10.96 27.04 10.05
C ARG A 97 10.56 26.80 8.61
N ASP A 98 11.46 26.25 7.80
CA ASP A 98 11.22 26.00 6.39
C ASP A 98 10.07 24.99 6.19
N ARG A 99 9.99 23.95 7.04
CA ARG A 99 8.84 23.04 7.08
C ARG A 99 7.54 23.71 7.53
N LEU A 100 7.56 24.51 8.60
CA LEU A 100 6.38 25.24 9.06
C LEU A 100 5.93 26.30 8.06
N ASP A 101 6.81 26.84 7.22
CA ASP A 101 6.47 27.78 6.16
C ASP A 101 6.01 27.07 4.86
N GLY A 102 6.08 25.73 4.82
CA GLY A 102 5.76 24.93 3.64
C GLY A 102 6.79 25.03 2.51
N ARG A 103 8.02 25.45 2.80
CA ARG A 103 9.11 25.61 1.82
C ARG A 103 9.85 24.31 1.50
N ASP A 104 9.67 23.29 2.34
CA ASP A 104 10.31 21.97 2.25
C ASP A 104 9.38 20.87 1.71
N SER A 105 8.17 21.25 1.25
CA SER A 105 7.08 20.33 0.86
C SER A 105 7.01 20.03 -0.63
#